data_AF-A0A395MRM8-F1
#
_entry.id   AF-A0A395MRM8-F1
#
_cell.length_a   1.000
_cell.length_b   1.000
_cell.length_c   1.000
_cell.angle_alpha   90.00
_cell.angle_beta   90.00
_cell.angle_gamma   90.00
#
_symmetry.space_group_name_H-M   'P 1'
#
loop_
_entity.id
_entity.type
_entity.pdbx_description
1 polymer ?
#
loop_
_entity_poly.entity_id
_entity_poly.type
_entity_poly.pdbx_seq_one_letter_code
_entity_poly.pdbx_strand_id
1 'polypeptide(L)'
;MAIITTLFAPIHLLSFSALIGSQLYQTFIVTKIAFKHLPRTPYVTFQKHIFPIYFQSQALLLFLAAVTLPPYGPISLIQHKSDWIPFAVSSIVAGLNLMVFGPRTRKLMLDRVELGTMDAKTSLEGPSPAMQVLKKKFRTTHAMCIHLNLIGLGAQLWYTWRLASRLETSL
;
A
#
# COMPACT_ATOMS: atom_id res chain seq x y z
N MET A 1 5.49 3.45 33.68
CA MET A 1 5.45 2.15 32.99
C MET A 1 4.02 1.78 32.59
N ALA A 2 3.08 1.57 33.52
CA ALA A 2 1.70 1.16 33.22
C ALA A 2 0.94 2.11 32.26
N ILE A 3 1.11 3.44 32.39
CA ILE A 3 0.41 4.45 31.56
C ILE A 3 0.85 4.39 30.08
N ILE A 4 2.11 4.04 29.82
CA ILE A 4 2.64 3.94 28.45
C ILE A 4 2.03 2.73 27.77
N THR A 5 1.94 1.60 28.48
CA THR A 5 1.33 0.36 27.97
C THR A 5 -0.17 0.52 27.72
N THR A 6 -0.90 1.20 28.61
CA THR A 6 -2.35 1.43 28.44
C THR A 6 -2.70 2.35 27.28
N LEU A 7 -1.78 3.23 26.85
CA LEU A 7 -1.98 4.10 25.69
C LEU A 7 -1.43 3.49 24.38
N PHE A 8 -0.30 2.78 24.44
CA PHE A 8 0.35 2.23 23.26
C PHE A 8 -0.44 1.06 22.67
N ALA A 9 -1.01 0.20 23.51
CA ALA A 9 -1.82 -0.93 23.05
C ALA A 9 -3.01 -0.52 22.16
N PRO A 10 -3.90 0.42 22.57
CA PRO A 10 -5.02 0.84 21.72
C PRO A 10 -4.56 1.58 20.46
N ILE A 11 -3.52 2.42 20.53
CA ILE A 11 -3.00 3.12 19.34
C ILE A 11 -2.41 2.12 18.34
N HIS A 12 -1.66 1.12 18.83
CA HIS A 12 -1.12 0.04 18.01
C HIS A 12 -2.24 -0.72 17.31
N LEU A 13 -3.24 -1.17 18.09
CA LEU A 13 -4.37 -1.94 17.58
C LEU A 13 -5.15 -1.15 16.52
N LEU A 14 -5.45 0.12 16.77
CA LEU A 14 -6.18 0.97 15.82
C LEU A 14 -5.35 1.24 14.56
N SER A 15 -4.08 1.61 14.71
CA SER A 15 -3.19 1.90 13.58
C SER A 15 -3.01 0.68 12.69
N PHE A 16 -2.80 -0.48 13.31
CA PHE A 16 -2.57 -1.74 12.61
C PHE A 16 -3.85 -2.28 11.96
N SER A 17 -5.00 -2.15 12.62
CA SER A 17 -6.29 -2.52 12.04
C SER A 17 -6.65 -1.62 10.84
N ALA A 18 -6.42 -0.30 10.98
CA ALA A 18 -6.61 0.64 9.89
C ALA A 18 -5.65 0.36 8.72
N LEU A 19 -4.41 -0.06 9.00
CA LEU A 19 -3.41 -0.42 7.98
C LEU A 19 -3.86 -1.61 7.14
N ILE A 20 -4.32 -2.70 7.77
CA ILE A 20 -4.81 -3.90 7.07
C ILE A 20 -6.11 -3.58 6.32
N GLY A 21 -7.07 -2.94 7.01
CA GLY A 21 -8.37 -2.59 6.44
C GLY A 21 -8.25 -1.69 5.21
N SER A 22 -7.43 -0.64 5.29
CA SER A 22 -7.19 0.27 4.17
C SER A 22 -6.51 -0.42 2.99
N GLN A 23 -5.56 -1.34 3.22
CA GLN A 23 -4.93 -2.08 2.13
C GLN A 23 -5.89 -3.03 1.42
N LEU A 24 -6.67 -3.80 2.20
CA LEU A 24 -7.68 -4.71 1.66
C LEU A 24 -8.72 -3.95 0.84
N TYR A 25 -9.27 -2.88 1.41
CA TYR A 25 -10.32 -2.11 0.77
C TYR A 25 -9.83 -1.35 -0.46
N GLN A 26 -8.72 -0.62 -0.36
CA GLN A 26 -8.22 0.21 -1.47
C GLN A 26 -7.71 -0.64 -2.65
N THR A 27 -6.91 -1.67 -2.37
CA THR A 27 -6.24 -2.46 -3.43
C THR A 27 -7.22 -3.40 -4.13
N PHE A 28 -8.09 -4.08 -3.38
CA PHE A 28 -8.91 -5.16 -3.96
C PHE A 28 -10.35 -4.74 -4.27
N ILE A 29 -10.89 -3.72 -3.60
CA ILE A 29 -12.28 -3.30 -3.78
C ILE A 29 -12.34 -1.98 -4.55
N VAL A 30 -11.88 -0.87 -3.96
CA VAL A 30 -12.02 0.48 -4.53
C VAL A 30 -11.40 0.57 -5.92
N THR A 31 -10.15 0.10 -6.07
CA THR A 31 -9.46 0.16 -7.37
C THR A 31 -10.18 -0.64 -8.45
N LYS A 32 -10.71 -1.83 -8.14
CA LYS A 32 -11.43 -2.67 -9.11
C LYS A 32 -12.77 -2.05 -9.52
N ILE A 33 -13.55 -1.59 -8.55
CA ILE A 33 -14.85 -0.96 -8.79
C ILE A 33 -14.66 0.33 -9.59
N ALA A 34 -13.72 1.18 -9.19
CA ALA A 34 -13.40 2.41 -9.91
C ALA A 34 -12.94 2.13 -11.35
N PHE A 35 -12.10 1.12 -11.56
CA PHE A 35 -11.65 0.74 -12.91
C PHE A 35 -12.80 0.24 -13.80
N LYS A 36 -13.74 -0.52 -13.23
CA LYS A 36 -14.87 -1.10 -13.97
C LYS A 36 -15.94 -0.07 -14.32
N HIS A 37 -16.19 0.89 -13.44
CA HIS A 37 -17.36 1.76 -13.51
C HIS A 37 -17.05 3.23 -13.86
N LEU A 38 -15.80 3.69 -13.74
CA LEU A 38 -15.45 5.05 -14.14
C LEU A 38 -14.94 5.09 -15.59
N PRO A 39 -15.34 6.12 -16.37
CA PRO A 39 -14.67 6.42 -17.63
C PRO A 39 -13.17 6.70 -17.40
N ARG A 40 -12.36 6.50 -18.45
CA ARG A 40 -10.89 6.55 -18.36
C ARG A 40 -10.35 7.83 -17.72
N THR A 41 -10.87 9.00 -18.10
CA THR A 41 -10.37 10.31 -17.61
C THR A 41 -10.70 10.53 -16.13
N PRO A 42 -11.96 10.35 -15.65
CA PRO A 42 -12.27 10.32 -14.23
C PRO A 42 -11.45 9.30 -13.43
N TYR A 43 -11.27 8.07 -13.95
CA TYR A 43 -10.46 7.05 -13.28
C TYR A 43 -9.00 7.48 -13.08
N VAL A 44 -8.37 8.01 -14.13
CA VAL A 44 -6.97 8.49 -14.02
C VAL A 44 -6.87 9.67 -13.07
N THR A 45 -7.86 10.58 -13.09
CA THR A 45 -7.91 11.72 -12.17
C THR A 45 -8.04 11.26 -10.72
N PHE A 46 -8.93 10.30 -10.46
CA PHE A 46 -9.08 9.68 -9.15
C PHE A 46 -7.76 9.02 -8.69
N GLN A 47 -7.17 8.16 -9.53
CA GLN A 47 -5.91 7.47 -9.24
C GLN A 47 -4.76 8.45 -8.96
N LYS A 48 -4.67 9.56 -9.70
CA LYS A 48 -3.63 10.59 -9.53
C LYS A 48 -3.60 11.18 -8.12
N HIS A 49 -4.75 11.26 -7.46
CA HIS A 49 -4.90 11.83 -6.12
C HIS A 49 -4.85 10.77 -5.02
N ILE A 50 -5.50 9.63 -5.23
CA ILE A 50 -5.59 8.62 -4.18
C ILE A 50 -4.30 7.82 -3.99
N PHE A 51 -3.52 7.55 -5.06
CA PHE A 51 -2.25 6.82 -4.96
C PHE A 51 -1.27 7.42 -3.94
N PRO A 52 -0.89 8.71 -4.00
CA PRO A 52 0.06 9.26 -3.06
C PRO A 52 -0.46 9.24 -1.62
N ILE A 53 -1.74 9.59 -1.42
CA ILE A 53 -2.39 9.58 -0.09
C ILE A 53 -2.36 8.16 0.47
N TYR A 54 -2.71 7.16 -0.34
CA TYR A 54 -2.74 5.77 0.08
C TYR A 54 -1.38 5.27 0.54
N PHE A 55 -0.31 5.45 -0.24
CA PHE A 55 1.02 4.99 0.15
C PHE A 55 1.58 5.76 1.35
N GLN A 56 1.28 7.06 1.46
CA GLN A 56 1.67 7.86 2.63
C GLN A 56 0.95 7.39 3.89
N SER A 57 -0.36 7.15 3.81
CA SER A 57 -1.15 6.60 4.92
C SER A 57 -0.67 5.21 5.32
N GLN A 58 -0.32 4.36 4.35
CA GLN A 58 0.25 3.04 4.62
C GLN A 58 1.56 3.16 5.41
N ALA A 59 2.47 4.04 5.00
CA ALA A 59 3.74 4.26 5.69
C ALA A 59 3.52 4.87 7.09
N LEU A 60 2.62 5.84 7.23
CA LEU A 60 2.29 6.47 8.50
C LEU A 60 1.70 5.46 9.49
N LEU A 61 0.70 4.68 9.07
CA LEU A 61 0.06 3.68 9.94
C LEU A 61 1.03 2.58 10.35
N LEU A 62 1.92 2.16 9.44
CA LEU A 62 2.97 1.19 9.75
C LEU A 62 4.00 1.77 10.73
N PHE A 63 4.39 3.03 10.56
CA PHE A 63 5.28 3.74 11.49
C PHE A 63 4.65 3.85 12.88
N LEU A 64 3.39 4.28 12.96
CA LEU A 64 2.65 4.35 14.22
C LEU A 64 2.60 2.99 14.90
N ALA A 65 2.24 1.93 14.17
CA ALA A 65 2.23 0.57 14.71
C ALA A 65 3.61 0.11 15.23
N ALA A 66 4.70 0.47 14.53
CA ALA A 66 6.05 0.13 14.97
C ALA A 66 6.47 0.88 16.25
N VAL A 67 6.12 2.17 16.36
CA VAL A 67 6.45 3.00 17.54
C VAL A 67 5.64 2.58 18.76
N THR A 68 4.38 2.19 18.58
CA THR A 68 3.49 1.81 19.68
C THR A 68 3.48 0.30 19.98
N LEU A 69 4.46 -0.45 19.48
CA LEU A 69 4.53 -1.89 19.64
C LEU A 69 4.58 -2.29 21.13
N PRO A 70 3.64 -3.09 21.67
CA PRO A 70 3.64 -3.40 23.09
C PRO A 70 4.78 -4.35 23.50
N PRO A 71 5.30 -4.30 24.75
CA PRO A 71 4.99 -3.33 25.81
C PRO A 71 5.82 -2.02 25.79
N TYR A 72 6.94 -1.95 25.06
CA TYR A 72 7.92 -0.85 25.18
C TYR A 72 8.32 -0.21 23.84
N GLY A 73 7.46 -0.31 22.82
CA GLY A 73 7.73 0.20 21.48
C GLY A 73 8.78 -0.63 20.74
N PRO A 74 9.68 0.01 19.96
CA PRO A 74 10.68 -0.70 19.15
C PRO A 74 11.63 -1.60 19.95
N ILE A 75 11.81 -1.32 21.24
CA ILE A 75 12.64 -2.13 22.14
C ILE A 75 12.07 -3.56 22.28
N SER A 76 10.75 -3.71 22.17
CA SER A 76 10.07 -5.02 22.20
C SER A 76 10.40 -5.89 20.97
N LEU A 77 10.76 -5.29 19.82
CA LEU A 77 11.22 -6.03 18.63
C LEU A 77 12.60 -6.67 18.84
N ILE A 78 13.43 -6.10 19.73
CA ILE A 78 14.77 -6.62 20.07
C ILE A 78 14.64 -7.84 21.00
N GLN A 79 13.63 -7.84 21.88
CA GLN A 79 13.39 -8.92 22.86
C GLN A 79 12.70 -10.14 22.21
N HIS A 80 11.79 -9.92 21.27
CA HIS A 80 11.10 -11.00 20.56
C HIS A 80 11.58 -11.12 19.10
N LYS A 81 12.75 -11.76 18.91
CA LYS A 81 13.44 -11.97 17.62
C LYS A 81 12.61 -12.64 16.50
N SER A 82 11.40 -13.08 16.75
CA SER A 82 10.53 -13.66 15.73
C SER A 82 9.51 -12.66 15.18
N ASP A 83 9.16 -11.60 15.92
CA ASP A 83 8.12 -10.62 15.52
C ASP A 83 8.64 -9.51 14.60
N TRP A 84 9.96 -9.30 14.52
CA TRP A 84 10.55 -8.25 13.66
C TRP A 84 10.51 -8.60 12.17
N ILE A 85 10.49 -9.89 11.81
CA ILE A 85 10.53 -10.32 10.41
C ILE A 85 9.29 -9.80 9.63
N PRO A 86 8.04 -10.02 10.10
CA PRO A 86 6.86 -9.41 9.48
C PRO A 86 6.94 -7.90 9.35
N PHE A 87 7.37 -7.19 10.40
CA PHE A 87 7.50 -5.73 10.38
C PHE A 87 8.54 -5.25 9.37
N ALA A 88 9.69 -5.90 9.31
CA ALA A 88 10.76 -5.58 8.36
C ALA A 88 10.29 -5.79 6.92
N VAL A 89 9.66 -6.93 6.63
CA VAL A 89 9.09 -7.22 5.31
C VAL A 89 8.05 -6.18 4.93
N SER A 90 7.06 -5.91 5.79
CA SER A 90 6.04 -4.89 5.53
C SER A 90 6.65 -3.49 5.33
N SER A 91 7.68 -3.13 6.08
CA SER A 91 8.33 -1.80 5.99
C SER A 91 9.12 -1.63 4.71
N ILE A 92 9.92 -2.62 4.32
CA ILE A 92 10.69 -2.59 3.07
C ILE A 92 9.74 -2.48 1.87
N VAL A 93 8.71 -3.32 1.86
CA VAL A 93 7.74 -3.39 0.78
C VAL A 93 6.90 -2.11 0.68
N ALA A 94 6.41 -1.57 1.82
CA ALA A 94 5.70 -0.30 1.85
C ALA A 94 6.60 0.87 1.40
N GLY A 95 7.88 0.88 1.82
CA GLY A 95 8.87 1.87 1.40
C GLY A 95 9.13 1.83 -0.11
N LEU A 96 9.30 0.64 -0.69
CA LEU A 96 9.44 0.47 -2.14
C LEU A 96 8.19 0.98 -2.89
N ASN A 97 7.00 0.70 -2.37
CA ASN A 97 5.75 1.20 -2.94
C ASN A 97 5.64 2.73 -2.85
N LEU A 98 5.96 3.33 -1.71
CA LEU A 98 5.90 4.77 -1.50
C LEU A 98 6.93 5.54 -2.35
N MET A 99 8.17 5.07 -2.37
CA MET A 99 9.29 5.86 -2.93
C MET A 99 9.62 5.49 -4.38
N VAL A 100 9.32 4.26 -4.81
CA VAL A 100 9.76 3.75 -6.12
C VAL A 100 8.55 3.46 -7.02
N PHE A 101 7.73 2.48 -6.68
CA PHE A 101 6.73 1.93 -7.59
C PHE A 101 5.48 2.80 -7.70
N GLY A 102 5.02 3.42 -6.62
CA GLY A 102 3.89 4.34 -6.60
C GLY A 102 4.12 5.57 -7.49
N PRO A 103 5.19 6.36 -7.29
CA PRO A 103 5.50 7.52 -8.11
C PRO A 103 5.71 7.16 -9.58
N ARG A 104 6.42 6.06 -9.87
CA ARG A 104 6.65 5.58 -11.24
C ARG A 104 5.35 5.16 -11.94
N THR A 105 4.48 4.42 -11.24
CA THR A 105 3.17 4.01 -11.79
C THR A 105 2.30 5.23 -12.10
N ARG A 106 2.27 6.21 -11.19
CA ARG A 106 1.53 7.46 -11.39
C ARG A 106 2.05 8.24 -12.61
N LYS A 107 3.37 8.39 -12.75
CA LYS A 107 3.97 9.06 -13.91
C LYS A 107 3.60 8.36 -15.21
N LEU A 108 3.83 7.05 -15.30
CA LEU A 108 3.51 6.25 -16.48
C LEU A 108 2.01 6.28 -16.83
N MET A 109 1.13 6.40 -15.82
CA MET A 109 -0.31 6.56 -16.05
C MET A 109 -0.63 7.89 -16.75
N LEU A 110 -0.01 8.99 -16.31
CA LEU A 110 -0.21 10.33 -16.87
C LEU A 110 0.37 10.42 -18.28
N ASP A 111 1.60 9.94 -18.48
CA ASP A 111 2.26 9.89 -19.79
C ASP A 111 1.38 9.14 -20.83
N ARG A 112 0.66 8.08 -20.40
CA ARG A 112 -0.26 7.30 -21.27
C ARG A 112 -1.52 8.06 -21.67
N VAL A 113 -1.96 8.99 -20.82
CA VAL A 113 -3.12 9.84 -21.15
C VAL A 113 -2.66 10.92 -22.11
N GLU A 114 -1.56 11.60 -21.81
CA GLU A 114 -1.01 12.66 -22.65
C GLU A 114 -0.69 12.17 -24.07
N LEU A 115 0.08 11.09 -24.20
CA LEU A 115 0.36 10.50 -25.50
C LEU A 115 -0.90 10.00 -26.21
N GLY A 116 -1.88 9.47 -25.45
CA GLY A 116 -3.16 9.04 -26.03
C GLY A 116 -3.96 10.20 -26.61
N THR A 117 -3.88 11.39 -25.99
CA THR A 117 -4.50 12.61 -26.50
C THR A 117 -3.76 13.16 -27.72
N MET A 118 -2.42 13.07 -27.76
CA MET A 118 -1.63 13.48 -28.92
C MET A 118 -1.84 12.57 -30.13
N ASP A 119 -1.81 11.24 -29.92
CA ASP A 119 -2.05 10.24 -30.97
C ASP A 119 -3.45 10.42 -31.58
N ALA A 120 -4.48 10.67 -30.74
CA ALA A 120 -5.85 10.89 -31.23
C ALA A 120 -6.02 12.16 -32.08
N LYS A 121 -5.15 13.15 -31.92
CA LYS A 121 -5.14 14.37 -32.75
C LYS A 121 -4.38 14.21 -34.06
N THR A 122 -3.41 13.28 -34.09
CA THR A 122 -2.39 13.23 -35.15
C THR A 122 -2.50 11.99 -36.03
N SER A 123 -3.10 10.91 -35.53
CA SER A 123 -3.15 9.61 -36.21
C SER A 123 -4.57 9.06 -36.29
N LEU A 124 -5.00 8.67 -37.50
CA LEU A 124 -6.23 7.91 -37.73
C LEU A 124 -6.02 6.39 -37.53
N GLU A 125 -4.76 5.94 -37.46
CA GLU A 125 -4.37 4.54 -37.40
C GLU A 125 -3.88 4.15 -35.99
N GLY A 126 -4.82 3.88 -35.07
CA GLY A 126 -4.57 3.08 -33.87
C GLY A 126 -3.44 3.56 -32.91
N PRO A 127 -3.00 2.70 -31.98
CA PRO A 127 -2.01 3.06 -30.97
C PRO A 127 -0.57 3.08 -31.53
N SER A 128 0.14 4.19 -31.32
CA SER A 128 1.55 4.33 -31.74
C SER A 128 2.49 3.28 -31.11
N PRO A 129 3.64 2.96 -31.74
CA PRO A 129 4.67 2.11 -31.13
C PRO A 129 5.12 2.62 -29.75
N ALA A 130 5.22 3.94 -29.58
CA ALA A 130 5.53 4.58 -28.31
C ALA A 130 4.47 4.28 -27.24
N MET A 131 3.19 4.30 -27.59
CA MET A 131 2.08 3.92 -26.69
C MET A 131 2.19 2.46 -26.24
N GLN A 132 2.64 1.55 -27.11
CA GLN A 132 2.81 0.14 -26.73
C GLN A 132 3.92 -0.06 -25.70
N VAL A 133 5.07 0.60 -25.88
CA VAL A 133 6.18 0.58 -24.92
C VAL A 133 5.71 1.11 -23.56
N LEU A 134 4.96 2.21 -23.56
CA LEU A 134 4.48 2.84 -22.36
C LEU A 134 3.42 1.99 -21.63
N LYS A 135 2.50 1.34 -22.37
CA LYS A 135 1.56 0.35 -21.81
C LYS A 135 2.29 -0.81 -21.14
N LYS A 136 3.36 -1.33 -21.76
CA LYS A 136 4.18 -2.41 -21.19
C LYS A 136 4.84 -1.98 -19.89
N LYS A 137 5.52 -0.83 -19.87
CA LYS A 137 6.15 -0.27 -18.67
C LYS A 137 5.16 -0.03 -17.54
N PHE A 138 4.01 0.57 -17.86
CA PHE A 138 2.93 0.79 -16.89
C PHE A 138 2.45 -0.53 -16.30
N ARG A 139 2.12 -1.52 -17.14
CA ARG A 139 1.61 -2.82 -16.69
C ARG A 139 2.57 -3.49 -15.73
N THR A 140 3.86 -3.54 -16.06
CA THR A 140 4.88 -4.16 -15.20
C THR A 140 5.03 -3.40 -13.88
N THR A 141 5.13 -2.07 -13.91
CA THR A 141 5.33 -1.26 -12.70
C THR A 141 4.10 -1.32 -11.79
N HIS A 142 2.90 -1.25 -12.36
CA HIS A 142 1.64 -1.36 -11.62
C HIS A 142 1.47 -2.75 -11.00
N ALA A 143 1.81 -3.81 -11.75
CA ALA A 143 1.80 -5.18 -11.23
C ALA A 143 2.74 -5.31 -10.03
N MET A 144 3.99 -4.81 -10.12
CA MET A 144 4.93 -4.82 -8.99
C MET A 144 4.33 -4.14 -7.75
N CYS A 145 3.64 -3.02 -7.94
CA CYS A 145 2.99 -2.30 -6.85
C CYS A 145 1.95 -3.16 -6.10
N ILE A 146 1.13 -3.91 -6.85
CA ILE A 146 0.12 -4.83 -6.30
C ILE A 146 0.78 -6.01 -5.60
N HIS A 147 1.82 -6.61 -6.19
CA HIS A 147 2.52 -7.76 -5.60
C HIS A 147 3.21 -7.38 -4.30
N LEU A 148 3.87 -6.22 -4.27
CA LEU A 148 4.43 -5.65 -3.06
C LEU A 148 3.33 -5.50 -2.00
N ASN A 149 2.21 -4.85 -2.33
CA ASN A 149 1.11 -4.76 -1.37
C ASN A 149 0.60 -6.11 -0.85
N LEU A 150 0.49 -7.13 -1.72
CA LEU A 150 0.06 -8.47 -1.31
C LEU A 150 1.07 -9.13 -0.36
N ILE A 151 2.38 -9.00 -0.61
CA ILE A 151 3.43 -9.49 0.28
C ILE A 151 3.36 -8.76 1.63
N GLY A 152 3.20 -7.43 1.60
CA GLY A 152 3.08 -6.60 2.79
C GLY A 152 1.87 -6.98 3.65
N LEU A 153 0.73 -7.24 3.01
CA LEU A 153 -0.49 -7.72 3.64
C LEU A 153 -0.30 -9.13 4.23
N GLY A 154 0.36 -10.04 3.53
CA GLY A 154 0.68 -11.38 4.05
C GLY A 154 1.53 -11.32 5.32
N ALA A 155 2.55 -10.45 5.33
CA ALA A 155 3.36 -10.20 6.53
C ALA A 155 2.53 -9.60 7.67
N GLN A 156 1.63 -8.66 7.39
CA GLN A 156 0.74 -8.07 8.40
C GLN A 156 -0.23 -9.08 8.99
N LEU A 157 -0.83 -9.93 8.16
CA LEU A 157 -1.70 -11.02 8.61
C LEU A 157 -0.93 -12.03 9.48
N TRP A 158 0.30 -12.37 9.08
CA TRP A 158 1.17 -13.22 9.89
C TRP A 158 1.44 -12.58 11.26
N TYR A 159 1.79 -11.29 11.32
CA TYR A 159 1.96 -10.59 12.59
C TYR A 159 0.67 -10.59 13.43
N THR A 160 -0.48 -10.30 12.80
CA THR A 160 -1.80 -10.32 13.47
C THR A 160 -2.05 -11.67 14.13
N TRP A 161 -1.80 -12.76 13.40
CA TRP A 161 -2.01 -14.12 13.90
C TRP A 161 -1.16 -14.41 15.14
N ARG A 162 0.10 -14.00 15.12
CA ARG A 162 1.03 -14.18 16.25
C ARG A 162 0.70 -13.31 17.45
N LEU A 163 0.16 -12.11 17.21
CA LEU A 163 -0.34 -11.26 18.28
C LEU A 163 -1.59 -11.87 18.92
N ALA A 164 -2.53 -12.33 18.09
CA ALA A 164 -3.78 -12.95 18.53
C ALA A 164 -3.54 -14.24 19.34
N SER A 165 -2.56 -15.06 18.96
CA SER A 165 -2.22 -16.30 19.68
C SER A 165 -1.65 -16.08 21.09
N ARG A 166 -1.35 -14.82 21.47
CA ARG A 166 -0.84 -14.45 22.79
C ARG A 166 -1.88 -13.72 23.65
N LEU A 167 -3.09 -13.50 23.12
CA LEU A 167 -4.17 -12.90 23.89
C LEU A 167 -4.66 -13.93 24.91
N GLU A 168 -4.72 -13.56 26.19
CA GLU A 168 -5.42 -14.35 27.20
C GLU A 168 -6.92 -14.31 26.88
N THR A 169 -7.49 -15.47 26.55
CA THR A 169 -8.90 -15.59 26.14
C THR A 169 -9.84 -15.83 27.32
N SER A 170 -9.51 -15.34 28.52
CA SER A 170 -10.44 -15.34 29.65
C SER A 170 -11.35 -14.13 29.54
N LEU A 171 -12.47 -14.31 28.84
CA LEU A 171 -13.62 -13.40 28.84
C LEU A 171 -14.42 -13.54 30.13
#